data_AF-A0A015K3S6-F1
#
_entry.id   AF-A0A015K3S6-F1
#
_cell.length_a   1.000
_cell.length_b   1.000
_cell.length_c   1.000
_cell.angle_alpha   90.00
_cell.angle_beta   90.00
_cell.angle_gamma   90.00
#
_symmetry.space_group_name_H-M   'P 1'
#
loop_
_entity.id
_entity.type
_entity.pdbx_description
1 polymer ?
#
loop_
_entity_poly.entity_id
_entity_poly.type
_entity_poly.pdbx_seq_one_letter_code
_entity_poly.pdbx_strand_id
1 'polypeptide(L)'
;MDKEKRTKSLYINNEKNWKCKECKYTCNALHYQRNFKNWTSGNNVIDKFIQDIQISAHGKIKAFEWIPYNKFNNIEYTLKEFGEVYRATWTKNMFIILKTLENPDDIASEFMNEATINHKFYGITQDPKKKKYMFVLDDICEKCNYVCESIHFQQNFKNWTSGNNDIDKLIQSSQLSAHSTYEIRSSLEWIPYNKFFNIEYIAKGGFDRVYKANRIDRHKKDKNIIVALKFLDNSKNVTLKFMNEITLHYKEGANNGFIVGFYRITQEPKTKNYVMVLEYAKNGSLRNYLDINYHKLSWKDKIYHILNIACGVLHIHENELIHRDLHIGNILMTDFDKITDMGLCKPADYDASKNTKNSTYGVLPYIAPEILRGQNYTKASDIYSFGIIMYEMISGLPPYRDVSHDENLAIKICQGLRPKFNIKVPQLILHLIKRCLDANPLNRPTANEIQSIIEIWRYKPSDEQTTELQRQIKEAEEINNNSLTCNEPTTHLRLSYETHSEAIYTSRLLNFNNLPEPKNSDDYYEHYDNITSTEYSESLQIDVSQSNIIEDDQNINSNDEAQNLEQKS
;
A
#
# COMPACT_ATOMS: atom_id res chain seq x y z
N MET A 1 -8.57 0.53 -63.15
CA MET A 1 -9.17 -0.43 -62.20
C MET A 1 -8.71 -0.08 -60.80
N ASP A 2 -9.43 0.55 -59.89
CA ASP A 2 -10.76 1.13 -59.94
C ASP A 2 -10.81 2.09 -58.73
N LYS A 3 -10.68 3.41 -58.94
CA LYS A 3 -10.80 4.41 -57.87
C LYS A 3 -12.23 4.46 -57.29
N GLU A 4 -13.17 3.74 -57.90
CA GLU A 4 -14.54 3.51 -57.42
C GLU A 4 -14.70 2.30 -56.48
N LYS A 5 -13.70 1.40 -56.36
CA LYS A 5 -13.87 0.17 -55.54
C LYS A 5 -13.61 0.32 -54.05
N ARG A 6 -13.10 1.45 -53.56
CA ARG A 6 -13.09 1.76 -52.11
C ARG A 6 -14.39 2.40 -51.62
N THR A 7 -15.30 2.79 -52.51
CA THR A 7 -16.56 3.49 -52.21
C THR A 7 -17.73 2.53 -51.96
N LYS A 8 -17.49 1.41 -51.27
CA LYS A 8 -18.56 0.50 -50.81
C LYS A 8 -18.50 0.34 -49.30
N SER A 9 -19.26 1.12 -48.52
CA SER A 9 -19.72 0.62 -47.21
C SER A 9 -20.85 1.36 -46.47
N LEU A 10 -21.42 2.50 -46.90
CA LEU A 10 -22.44 3.21 -46.09
C LEU A 10 -23.76 3.63 -46.77
N TYR A 11 -24.08 3.25 -48.02
CA TYR A 11 -25.32 3.70 -48.70
C TYR A 11 -26.43 2.63 -48.88
N ILE A 12 -27.69 2.97 -48.60
CA ILE A 12 -28.82 2.30 -49.27
C ILE A 12 -29.09 3.11 -50.55
N ASN A 13 -28.91 2.48 -51.70
CA ASN A 13 -29.07 3.10 -53.00
C ASN A 13 -30.57 3.26 -53.31
N ASN A 14 -31.03 4.51 -53.44
CA ASN A 14 -32.17 4.91 -54.26
C ASN A 14 -31.95 6.38 -54.61
N GLU A 15 -31.90 6.70 -55.90
CA GLU A 15 -31.27 7.85 -56.55
C GLU A 15 -31.75 9.26 -56.14
N LYS A 16 -32.57 9.41 -55.09
CA LYS A 16 -33.01 10.71 -54.57
C LYS A 16 -32.93 10.89 -53.05
N ASN A 17 -32.55 9.86 -52.28
CA ASN A 17 -32.49 9.96 -50.81
C ASN A 17 -31.23 9.28 -50.24
N TRP A 18 -30.14 10.04 -50.13
CA TRP A 18 -28.87 9.55 -49.58
C TRP A 18 -28.94 9.29 -48.07
N LYS A 19 -29.20 8.04 -47.70
CA LYS A 19 -29.35 7.57 -46.31
C LYS A 19 -28.20 6.65 -45.92
N CYS A 20 -27.74 6.78 -44.66
CA CYS A 20 -26.70 5.92 -44.10
C CYS A 20 -27.22 4.48 -43.99
N LYS A 21 -26.42 3.47 -44.33
CA LYS A 21 -26.78 2.04 -44.19
C LYS A 21 -27.09 1.68 -42.75
N GLU A 22 -26.35 2.26 -41.83
CA GLU A 22 -26.47 2.02 -40.40
C GLU A 22 -27.64 2.82 -39.82
N CYS A 23 -27.61 4.15 -39.97
CA CYS A 23 -28.60 5.02 -39.34
C CYS A 23 -29.94 5.12 -40.09
N LYS A 24 -30.00 4.74 -41.37
CA LYS A 24 -31.15 4.94 -42.28
C LYS A 24 -31.60 6.41 -42.49
N TYR A 25 -30.83 7.39 -42.03
CA TYR A 25 -31.00 8.84 -42.28
C TYR A 25 -29.65 9.52 -42.62
N THR A 26 -29.66 10.82 -42.92
CA THR A 26 -28.44 11.62 -43.12
C THR A 26 -27.71 11.84 -41.80
N CYS A 27 -26.48 11.34 -41.67
CA CYS A 27 -25.68 11.45 -40.46
C CYS A 27 -24.29 12.06 -40.74
N ASN A 28 -23.54 12.37 -39.69
CA ASN A 28 -22.23 13.00 -39.79
C ASN A 28 -21.20 12.14 -40.56
N ALA A 29 -21.18 10.82 -40.35
CA ALA A 29 -20.36 9.89 -41.12
C ALA A 29 -20.54 10.04 -42.66
N LEU A 30 -21.79 10.22 -43.12
CA LEU A 30 -22.07 10.48 -44.54
C LEU A 30 -21.55 11.84 -45.01
N HIS A 31 -21.61 12.85 -44.15
CA HIS A 31 -21.07 14.17 -44.46
C HIS A 31 -19.54 14.13 -44.61
N TYR A 32 -18.83 13.46 -43.70
CA TYR A 32 -17.38 13.32 -43.79
C TYR A 32 -16.95 12.53 -45.01
N GLN A 33 -17.59 11.40 -45.29
CA GLN A 33 -17.28 10.56 -46.44
C GLN A 33 -17.33 11.32 -47.77
N ARG A 34 -18.26 12.26 -47.93
CA ARG A 34 -18.36 13.11 -49.14
C ARG A 34 -17.21 14.10 -49.27
N ASN A 35 -16.60 14.47 -48.14
CA ASN A 35 -15.64 15.55 -48.04
C ASN A 35 -14.23 15.07 -47.67
N PHE A 36 -13.92 13.78 -47.74
CA PHE A 36 -12.58 13.25 -47.39
C PHE A 36 -11.42 13.96 -48.10
N LYS A 37 -11.64 14.41 -49.34
CA LYS A 37 -10.64 15.18 -50.10
C LYS A 37 -10.24 16.51 -49.44
N ASN A 38 -11.08 17.04 -48.55
CA ASN A 38 -10.85 18.32 -47.88
C ASN A 38 -10.05 18.17 -46.56
N TRP A 39 -9.81 16.93 -46.10
CA TRP A 39 -9.21 16.61 -44.80
C TRP A 39 -7.93 15.80 -44.98
N THR A 40 -6.99 16.29 -45.78
CA THR A 40 -5.72 15.61 -46.07
C THR A 40 -4.53 16.32 -45.42
N SER A 41 -3.70 15.52 -44.79
CA SER A 41 -2.41 15.87 -44.20
C SER A 41 -1.23 15.68 -45.16
N GLY A 42 -1.47 15.02 -46.30
CA GLY A 42 -0.41 14.54 -47.19
C GLY A 42 0.28 13.24 -46.72
N ASN A 43 -0.10 12.67 -45.58
CA ASN A 43 0.35 11.36 -45.11
C ASN A 43 -0.82 10.36 -45.14
N ASN A 44 -0.64 9.27 -45.89
CA ASN A 44 -1.69 8.27 -46.12
C ASN A 44 -2.13 7.54 -44.83
N VAL A 45 -1.23 7.35 -43.87
CA VAL A 45 -1.54 6.67 -42.59
C VAL A 45 -2.41 7.57 -41.73
N ILE A 46 -2.01 8.83 -41.57
CA ILE A 46 -2.77 9.86 -40.83
C ILE A 46 -4.14 10.10 -41.47
N ASP A 47 -4.18 10.24 -42.79
CA ASP A 47 -5.42 10.49 -43.53
C ASP A 47 -6.39 9.32 -43.40
N LYS A 48 -5.87 8.08 -43.48
CA LYS A 48 -6.69 6.88 -43.27
C LYS A 48 -7.22 6.82 -41.85
N PHE A 49 -6.40 7.10 -40.84
CA PHE A 49 -6.79 7.11 -39.44
C PHE A 49 -7.91 8.13 -39.16
N ILE A 50 -7.79 9.37 -39.67
CA ILE A 50 -8.84 10.40 -39.56
C ILE A 50 -10.12 9.91 -40.23
N GLN A 51 -10.03 9.34 -41.43
CA GLN A 51 -11.19 8.82 -42.16
C GLN A 51 -11.88 7.68 -41.41
N ASP A 52 -11.13 6.75 -40.83
CA ASP A 52 -11.67 5.62 -40.07
C ASP A 52 -12.47 6.12 -38.86
N ILE A 53 -11.97 7.11 -38.10
CA ILE A 53 -12.73 7.74 -36.99
C ILE A 53 -13.98 8.46 -37.50
N GLN A 54 -13.87 9.22 -38.59
CA GLN A 54 -14.97 9.98 -39.17
C GLN A 54 -16.12 9.08 -39.66
N ILE A 55 -15.80 7.90 -40.19
CA ILE A 55 -16.79 6.91 -40.65
C ILE A 55 -17.60 6.36 -39.49
N SER A 56 -17.00 6.21 -38.31
CA SER A 56 -17.69 5.75 -37.09
C SER A 56 -18.56 6.83 -36.43
N ALA A 57 -18.46 8.10 -36.85
CA ALA A 57 -19.13 9.23 -36.20
C ALA A 57 -20.58 9.43 -36.70
N HIS A 58 -21.52 8.61 -36.22
CA HIS A 58 -22.92 8.67 -36.64
C HIS A 58 -23.80 9.71 -35.90
N GLY A 59 -23.38 10.21 -34.74
CA GLY A 59 -24.11 11.21 -33.91
C GLY A 59 -23.68 12.67 -34.11
N LYS A 60 -24.20 13.60 -33.29
CA LYS A 60 -23.89 15.06 -33.30
C LYS A 60 -22.48 15.42 -32.75
N ILE A 61 -21.52 14.51 -32.81
CA ILE A 61 -20.17 14.71 -32.27
C ILE A 61 -19.40 15.70 -33.15
N LYS A 62 -18.59 16.60 -32.54
CA LYS A 62 -17.68 17.51 -33.26
C LYS A 62 -16.63 16.66 -34.02
N ALA A 63 -16.35 17.02 -35.26
CA ALA A 63 -15.47 16.31 -36.18
C ALA A 63 -14.08 16.05 -35.58
N PHE A 64 -13.59 14.82 -35.62
CA PHE A 64 -12.15 14.56 -35.60
C PHE A 64 -11.62 14.85 -37.00
N GLU A 65 -10.76 15.85 -37.16
CA GLU A 65 -10.39 16.36 -38.48
C GLU A 65 -8.89 16.71 -38.64
N TRP A 66 -8.45 16.92 -39.87
CA TRP A 66 -7.17 17.56 -40.12
C TRP A 66 -7.29 19.06 -39.89
N ILE A 67 -6.47 19.62 -39.00
CA ILE A 67 -6.50 21.04 -38.63
C ILE A 67 -5.21 21.71 -39.10
N PRO A 68 -5.27 22.68 -40.03
CA PRO A 68 -4.10 23.44 -40.45
C PRO A 68 -3.41 24.15 -39.27
N TYR A 69 -2.11 23.93 -39.11
CA TYR A 69 -1.33 24.44 -37.97
C TYR A 69 -1.36 25.98 -37.83
N ASN A 70 -1.48 26.69 -38.95
CA ASN A 70 -1.59 28.16 -38.97
C ASN A 70 -2.89 28.71 -38.38
N LYS A 71 -3.85 27.86 -37.98
CA LYS A 71 -5.06 28.27 -37.26
C LYS A 71 -4.83 28.48 -35.76
N PHE A 72 -3.68 28.08 -35.23
CA PHE A 72 -3.36 28.17 -33.81
C PHE A 72 -2.53 29.42 -33.52
N ASN A 73 -2.89 30.12 -32.45
CA ASN A 73 -2.18 31.30 -31.96
C ASN A 73 -1.58 31.03 -30.57
N ASN A 74 -0.65 31.89 -30.13
CA ASN A 74 -0.04 31.84 -28.79
C ASN A 74 0.44 30.43 -28.40
N ILE A 75 1.16 29.76 -29.31
CA ILE A 75 1.65 28.40 -29.09
C ILE A 75 2.81 28.46 -28.09
N GLU A 76 2.59 27.95 -26.89
CA GLU A 76 3.54 27.91 -25.79
C GLU A 76 3.98 26.48 -25.53
N TYR A 77 5.28 26.25 -25.42
CA TYR A 77 5.84 24.93 -25.12
C TYR A 77 5.65 24.58 -23.65
N THR A 78 5.12 23.38 -23.39
CA THR A 78 4.77 22.92 -22.05
C THR A 78 5.65 21.77 -21.56
N LEU A 79 5.97 20.73 -22.36
CA LEU A 79 6.69 19.53 -21.88
C LEU A 79 7.45 18.75 -22.96
N LYS A 80 8.45 17.93 -22.55
CA LYS A 80 9.23 17.01 -23.41
C LYS A 80 9.05 15.51 -23.11
N GLU A 81 8.77 15.15 -21.86
CA GLU A 81 8.96 13.76 -21.37
C GLU A 81 7.77 12.81 -21.64
N PHE A 82 6.64 13.33 -22.12
CA PHE A 82 5.45 12.55 -22.55
C PHE A 82 5.10 12.83 -24.01
N GLY A 83 6.11 13.19 -24.80
CA GLY A 83 5.96 13.86 -26.08
C GLY A 83 6.05 15.39 -25.93
N GLU A 84 6.37 16.08 -27.04
CA GLU A 84 6.38 17.54 -27.07
C GLU A 84 4.93 18.07 -26.96
N VAL A 85 4.55 18.59 -25.80
CA VAL A 85 3.21 19.18 -25.56
C VAL A 85 3.27 20.69 -25.64
N TYR A 86 2.25 21.31 -26.25
CA TYR A 86 2.09 22.75 -26.36
C TYR A 86 0.68 23.16 -25.94
N ARG A 87 0.56 24.38 -25.43
CA ARG A 87 -0.72 25.05 -25.23
C ARG A 87 -0.91 26.09 -26.33
N ALA A 88 -2.11 26.19 -26.90
CA ALA A 88 -2.40 27.18 -27.92
C ALA A 88 -3.83 27.73 -27.78
N THR A 89 -4.11 28.85 -28.44
CA THR A 89 -5.47 29.36 -28.62
C THR A 89 -5.98 29.02 -30.02
N TRP A 90 -7.22 28.53 -30.06
CA TRP A 90 -7.98 28.21 -31.27
C TRP A 90 -9.34 28.95 -31.24
N THR A 91 -10.06 28.97 -32.36
CA THR A 91 -11.32 29.71 -32.62
C THR A 91 -12.07 30.27 -31.39
N LYS A 92 -12.42 31.58 -31.39
CA LYS A 92 -13.14 32.28 -30.29
C LYS A 92 -12.42 32.22 -28.92
N ASN A 93 -11.09 32.31 -28.90
CA ASN A 93 -10.26 32.23 -27.67
C ASN A 93 -10.40 30.92 -26.88
N MET A 94 -10.77 29.83 -27.55
CA MET A 94 -10.78 28.50 -26.95
C MET A 94 -9.34 28.03 -26.73
N PHE A 95 -9.02 27.49 -25.57
CA PHE A 95 -7.70 26.90 -25.33
C PHE A 95 -7.69 25.44 -25.79
N ILE A 96 -6.54 25.03 -26.33
CA ILE A 96 -6.30 23.67 -26.77
C ILE A 96 -4.92 23.20 -26.33
N ILE A 97 -4.76 21.89 -26.28
CA ILE A 97 -3.49 21.22 -26.05
C ILE A 97 -3.07 20.56 -27.37
N LEU A 98 -1.84 20.84 -27.81
CA LEU A 98 -1.21 20.17 -28.95
C LEU A 98 -0.21 19.16 -28.41
N LYS A 99 -0.45 17.87 -28.61
CA LYS A 99 0.46 16.81 -28.14
C LYS A 99 1.12 16.13 -29.31
N THR A 100 2.45 16.13 -29.33
CA THR A 100 3.24 15.53 -30.41
C THR A 100 3.10 14.01 -30.45
N LEU A 101 2.94 13.50 -31.66
CA LEU A 101 3.00 12.08 -32.01
C LEU A 101 4.45 11.64 -32.17
N GLU A 102 4.83 10.54 -31.53
CA GLU A 102 6.20 10.01 -31.61
C GLU A 102 6.44 9.33 -32.95
N ASN A 103 5.51 8.47 -33.37
CA ASN A 103 5.54 7.79 -34.67
C ASN A 103 4.16 7.87 -35.37
N PRO A 104 4.07 8.56 -36.53
CA PRO A 104 2.84 8.59 -37.34
C PRO A 104 2.30 7.22 -37.73
N ASP A 105 3.17 6.20 -37.85
CA ASP A 105 2.76 4.84 -38.21
C ASP A 105 2.06 4.10 -37.06
N ASP A 106 2.32 4.49 -35.81
CA ASP A 106 1.75 3.91 -34.60
C ASP A 106 0.56 4.71 -34.05
N ILE A 107 0.02 5.64 -34.84
CA ILE A 107 -0.99 6.62 -34.41
C ILE A 107 -2.23 6.00 -33.75
N ALA A 108 -2.67 4.83 -34.21
CA ALA A 108 -3.82 4.17 -33.60
C ALA A 108 -3.53 3.71 -32.16
N SER A 109 -2.32 3.23 -31.90
CA SER A 109 -1.88 2.81 -30.56
C SER A 109 -1.64 4.02 -29.65
N GLU A 110 -1.01 5.08 -30.17
CA GLU A 110 -0.84 6.34 -29.46
C GLU A 110 -2.22 6.94 -29.12
N PHE A 111 -3.15 7.01 -30.07
CA PHE A 111 -4.51 7.49 -29.82
C PHE A 111 -5.25 6.69 -28.74
N MET A 112 -5.14 5.36 -28.74
CA MET A 112 -5.78 4.51 -27.73
C MET A 112 -5.18 4.70 -26.33
N ASN A 113 -3.87 4.87 -26.25
CA ASN A 113 -3.19 5.19 -25.00
C ASN A 113 -3.60 6.59 -24.49
N GLU A 114 -3.74 7.57 -25.39
CA GLU A 114 -4.12 8.94 -25.07
C GLU A 114 -5.62 9.12 -24.80
N ALA A 115 -6.48 8.27 -25.35
CA ALA A 115 -7.92 8.25 -25.08
C ALA A 115 -8.24 7.95 -23.62
N THR A 116 -7.29 7.37 -22.87
CA THR A 116 -7.40 7.20 -21.40
C THR A 116 -7.34 8.52 -20.62
N ILE A 117 -6.89 9.61 -21.26
CA ILE A 117 -6.69 10.93 -20.63
C ILE A 117 -8.00 11.72 -20.53
N ASN A 118 -9.15 11.14 -20.92
CA ASN A 118 -10.47 11.78 -20.84
C ASN A 118 -10.44 13.19 -21.47
N HIS A 119 -9.80 13.38 -22.61
CA HIS A 119 -9.81 14.65 -23.35
C HIS A 119 -10.69 14.52 -24.57
N LYS A 120 -11.40 15.59 -24.90
CA LYS A 120 -12.07 15.65 -26.19
C LYS A 120 -11.04 15.90 -27.29
N PHE A 121 -10.99 15.01 -28.27
CA PHE A 121 -10.13 15.17 -29.43
C PHE A 121 -10.83 15.99 -30.51
N TYR A 122 -10.12 16.98 -31.05
CA TYR A 122 -10.55 17.76 -32.20
C TYR A 122 -9.95 17.27 -33.51
N GLY A 123 -8.77 16.67 -33.46
CA GLY A 123 -8.13 16.22 -34.68
C GLY A 123 -6.62 16.12 -34.60
N ILE A 124 -5.98 16.22 -35.76
CA ILE A 124 -4.53 16.15 -35.91
C ILE A 124 -4.05 17.36 -36.70
N THR A 125 -2.87 17.87 -36.35
CA THR A 125 -2.15 18.90 -37.09
C THR A 125 -0.70 18.46 -37.34
N GLN A 126 0.07 19.25 -38.08
CA GLN A 126 1.51 19.06 -38.22
C GLN A 126 2.23 20.40 -38.09
N ASP A 127 3.22 20.46 -37.23
CA ASP A 127 4.14 21.59 -37.17
C ASP A 127 4.96 21.63 -38.47
N PRO A 128 4.80 22.67 -39.31
CA PRO A 128 5.45 22.72 -40.61
C PRO A 128 6.97 22.91 -40.52
N LYS A 129 7.49 23.42 -39.39
CA LYS A 129 8.93 23.61 -39.14
C LYS A 129 9.56 22.33 -38.61
N LYS A 130 8.93 21.70 -37.60
CA LYS A 130 9.45 20.49 -36.97
C LYS A 130 9.12 19.20 -37.73
N LYS A 131 8.17 19.27 -38.67
CA LYS A 131 7.60 18.13 -39.40
C LYS A 131 6.99 17.05 -38.49
N LYS A 132 6.62 17.42 -37.27
CA LYS A 132 6.00 16.53 -36.29
C LYS A 132 4.49 16.66 -36.33
N TYR A 133 3.80 15.52 -36.34
CA TYR A 133 2.35 15.48 -36.21
C TYR A 133 1.95 15.67 -34.75
N MET A 134 0.79 16.26 -34.49
CA MET A 134 0.31 16.53 -33.14
C MET A 134 -1.19 16.29 -33.05
N PHE A 135 -1.65 15.64 -31.98
CA PHE A 135 -3.05 15.65 -31.60
C PHE A 135 -3.49 17.04 -31.15
N VAL A 136 -4.71 17.41 -31.50
CA VAL A 136 -5.38 18.64 -31.08
C VAL A 136 -6.47 18.25 -30.08
N LEU A 137 -6.26 18.62 -28.82
CA LEU A 137 -7.08 18.23 -27.68
C LEU A 137 -7.76 19.46 -27.08
N ASP A 138 -8.98 19.29 -26.59
CA ASP A 138 -9.70 20.29 -25.79
C ASP A 138 -9.05 20.47 -24.41
N ASP A 139 -9.21 21.64 -23.79
CA ASP A 139 -8.84 21.83 -22.37
C ASP A 139 -9.95 21.37 -21.41
N ILE A 140 -11.05 20.85 -21.96
CA ILE A 140 -12.16 20.27 -21.22
C ILE A 140 -11.97 18.75 -21.09
N CYS A 141 -12.07 18.27 -19.85
CA CYS A 141 -12.11 16.84 -19.57
C CYS A 141 -13.43 16.24 -20.07
N GLU A 142 -13.38 15.21 -20.90
CA GLU A 142 -14.52 14.44 -21.41
C GLU A 142 -15.34 13.81 -20.30
N LYS A 143 -14.68 13.21 -19.30
CA LYS A 143 -15.35 12.58 -18.14
C LYS A 143 -16.12 13.60 -17.29
N CYS A 144 -15.56 14.79 -17.12
CA CYS A 144 -16.11 15.83 -16.24
C CYS A 144 -17.01 16.83 -16.97
N ASN A 145 -16.81 17.00 -18.28
CA ASN A 145 -17.41 18.04 -19.12
C ASN A 145 -17.11 19.48 -18.64
N TYR A 146 -16.01 19.68 -17.90
CA TYR A 146 -15.43 20.97 -17.52
C TYR A 146 -13.90 20.85 -17.36
N VAL A 147 -13.20 21.97 -17.20
CA VAL A 147 -11.75 21.97 -16.88
C VAL A 147 -11.57 21.46 -15.46
N CYS A 148 -11.13 20.22 -15.32
CA CYS A 148 -10.95 19.58 -14.01
C CYS A 148 -9.48 19.53 -13.58
N GLU A 149 -9.24 19.03 -12.38
CA GLU A 149 -7.92 19.07 -11.74
C GLU A 149 -6.87 18.23 -12.47
N SER A 150 -7.26 17.10 -13.08
CA SER A 150 -6.35 16.33 -13.92
C SER A 150 -5.84 17.15 -15.11
N ILE A 151 -6.66 18.03 -15.69
CA ILE A 151 -6.24 18.98 -16.73
C ILE A 151 -5.25 20.00 -16.15
N HIS A 152 -5.54 20.54 -14.97
CA HIS A 152 -4.65 21.49 -14.30
C HIS A 152 -3.29 20.87 -13.95
N PHE A 153 -3.26 19.61 -13.52
CA PHE A 153 -2.00 18.89 -13.29
C PHE A 153 -1.22 18.71 -14.59
N GLN A 154 -1.87 18.27 -15.67
CA GLN A 154 -1.23 18.08 -16.98
C GLN A 154 -0.56 19.36 -17.50
N GLN A 155 -1.24 20.50 -17.36
CA GLN A 155 -0.69 21.81 -17.71
C GLN A 155 0.59 22.16 -16.92
N ASN A 156 0.80 21.53 -15.77
CA ASN A 156 1.89 21.79 -14.85
C ASN A 156 2.92 20.65 -14.72
N PHE A 157 2.86 19.57 -15.51
CA PHE A 157 3.80 18.44 -15.39
C PHE A 157 5.28 18.84 -15.45
N LYS A 158 5.65 19.91 -16.19
CA LYS A 158 7.03 20.45 -16.21
C LYS A 158 7.55 20.87 -14.84
N ASN A 159 6.66 21.20 -13.91
CA ASN A 159 6.99 21.64 -12.56
C ASN A 159 7.08 20.47 -11.58
N TRP A 160 6.70 19.25 -12.00
CA TRP A 160 6.61 18.06 -11.16
C TRP A 160 7.66 17.00 -11.52
N THR A 161 8.83 17.42 -12.03
CA THR A 161 9.91 16.50 -12.36
C THR A 161 10.86 16.26 -11.19
N SER A 162 11.16 14.99 -10.96
CA SER A 162 12.17 14.49 -10.03
C SER A 162 13.55 14.31 -10.65
N GLY A 163 13.64 14.46 -11.98
CA GLY A 163 14.81 14.06 -12.76
C GLY A 163 14.92 12.55 -13.00
N ASN A 164 13.91 11.76 -12.61
CA ASN A 164 13.81 10.32 -12.91
C ASN A 164 12.48 10.00 -13.60
N ASN A 165 12.57 9.45 -14.81
CA ASN A 165 11.41 9.19 -15.67
C ASN A 165 10.38 8.23 -15.05
N ASP A 166 10.81 7.24 -14.28
CA ASP A 166 9.89 6.23 -13.72
C ASP A 166 9.08 6.82 -12.56
N ILE A 167 9.72 7.61 -11.71
CA ILE A 167 9.05 8.36 -10.63
C ILE A 167 8.10 9.41 -11.22
N ASP A 168 8.55 10.13 -12.25
CA ASP A 168 7.74 11.17 -12.89
C ASP A 168 6.51 10.55 -13.55
N LYS A 169 6.64 9.38 -14.19
CA LYS A 169 5.50 8.59 -14.70
C LYS A 169 4.53 8.17 -13.62
N LEU A 170 5.01 7.72 -12.46
CA LEU A 170 4.12 7.35 -11.35
C LEU A 170 3.35 8.57 -10.82
N ILE A 171 4.05 9.70 -10.60
CA ILE A 171 3.44 10.95 -10.12
C ILE A 171 2.37 11.43 -11.10
N GLN A 172 2.68 11.43 -12.39
CA GLN A 172 1.75 11.89 -13.41
C GLN A 172 0.57 10.94 -13.58
N SER A 173 0.79 9.63 -13.58
CA SER A 173 -0.30 8.64 -13.61
C SER A 173 -1.28 8.85 -12.44
N SER A 174 -0.75 9.12 -11.25
CA SER A 174 -1.55 9.48 -10.08
C SER A 174 -2.37 10.76 -10.33
N GLN A 175 -1.74 11.83 -10.81
CA GLN A 175 -2.38 13.12 -11.07
C GLN A 175 -3.44 13.06 -12.18
N LEU A 176 -3.22 12.25 -13.22
CA LEU A 176 -4.18 12.03 -14.32
C LEU A 176 -5.48 11.39 -13.84
N SER A 177 -5.41 10.58 -12.79
CA SER A 177 -6.58 9.93 -12.19
C SER A 177 -7.40 10.83 -11.27
N ALA A 178 -6.86 11.99 -10.85
CA ALA A 178 -7.50 12.90 -9.90
C ALA A 178 -8.36 13.95 -10.60
N HIS A 179 -9.68 13.75 -10.61
CA HIS A 179 -10.64 14.63 -11.28
C HIS A 179 -11.37 15.57 -10.32
N SER A 180 -11.43 15.24 -9.03
CA SER A 180 -12.12 16.00 -7.99
C SER A 180 -11.16 16.56 -6.93
N THR A 181 -11.63 17.57 -6.20
CA THR A 181 -10.87 18.20 -5.10
C THR A 181 -10.54 17.26 -3.95
N TYR A 182 -11.30 16.17 -3.78
CA TYR A 182 -11.00 15.12 -2.80
C TYR A 182 -9.81 14.26 -3.26
N GLU A 183 -9.84 13.80 -4.52
CA GLU A 183 -8.78 12.97 -5.11
C GLU A 183 -7.43 13.70 -5.20
N ILE A 184 -7.42 15.05 -5.29
CA ILE A 184 -6.18 15.85 -5.20
C ILE A 184 -5.37 15.53 -3.94
N ARG A 185 -6.03 15.41 -2.79
CA ARG A 185 -5.34 15.20 -1.51
C ARG A 185 -4.56 13.89 -1.51
N SER A 186 -5.06 12.93 -2.27
CA SER A 186 -4.49 11.61 -2.43
C SER A 186 -3.51 11.53 -3.60
N SER A 187 -3.57 12.43 -4.58
CA SER A 187 -2.65 12.46 -5.73
C SER A 187 -1.20 12.71 -5.29
N LEU A 188 -0.26 12.00 -5.89
CA LEU A 188 1.17 12.16 -5.65
C LEU A 188 1.66 13.47 -6.26
N GLU A 189 2.60 14.11 -5.57
CA GLU A 189 3.35 15.21 -6.18
C GLU A 189 4.82 15.16 -5.80
N TRP A 190 5.65 15.71 -6.69
CA TRP A 190 7.04 16.02 -6.40
C TRP A 190 7.16 17.31 -5.58
N ILE A 191 7.98 17.30 -4.54
CA ILE A 191 8.27 18.49 -3.75
C ILE A 191 9.78 18.67 -3.61
N PRO A 192 10.34 19.85 -3.95
CA PRO A 192 11.73 20.16 -3.68
C PRO A 192 12.05 20.06 -2.18
N TYR A 193 13.14 19.37 -1.84
CA TYR A 193 13.52 19.09 -0.45
C TYR A 193 13.71 20.36 0.41
N ASN A 194 14.12 21.47 -0.20
CA ASN A 194 14.28 22.76 0.49
C ASN A 194 12.96 23.40 0.95
N LYS A 195 11.80 22.79 0.68
CA LYS A 195 10.50 23.21 1.21
C LYS A 195 10.21 22.63 2.60
N PHE A 196 11.04 21.72 3.09
CA PHE A 196 10.95 21.16 4.43
C PHE A 196 11.95 21.86 5.36
N PHE A 197 11.53 22.14 6.59
CA PHE A 197 12.35 22.78 7.63
C PHE A 197 12.07 22.16 9.00
N ASN A 198 12.92 22.45 10.00
CA ASN A 198 12.88 21.82 11.32
C ASN A 198 12.87 20.29 11.23
N ILE A 199 13.82 19.74 10.46
CA ILE A 199 13.92 18.31 10.23
C ILE A 199 14.56 17.65 11.46
N GLU A 200 13.80 16.82 12.15
CA GLU A 200 14.17 16.15 13.40
C GLU A 200 14.17 14.64 13.18
N TYR A 201 15.22 13.94 13.62
CA TYR A 201 15.26 12.48 13.56
C TYR A 201 14.24 11.87 14.53
N ILE A 202 13.42 10.91 14.07
CA ILE A 202 12.45 10.19 14.90
C ILE A 202 12.99 8.81 15.26
N ALA A 203 13.28 8.01 14.24
CA ALA A 203 13.56 6.59 14.42
C ALA A 203 14.32 6.01 13.22
N LYS A 204 14.96 4.86 13.46
CA LYS A 204 15.54 4.00 12.44
C LYS A 204 14.85 2.64 12.55
N GLY A 205 14.19 2.22 11.47
CA GLY A 205 13.66 0.87 11.32
C GLY A 205 14.71 -0.10 10.79
N GLY A 206 14.29 -1.29 10.36
CA GLY A 206 15.18 -2.32 9.80
C GLY A 206 15.95 -1.84 8.55
N PHE A 207 15.28 -1.11 7.65
CA PHE A 207 15.88 -0.62 6.40
C PHE A 207 15.74 0.90 6.16
N ASP A 208 15.02 1.60 7.03
CA ASP A 208 14.58 2.98 6.75
C ASP A 208 14.86 3.92 7.91
N ARG A 209 15.08 5.19 7.59
CA ARG A 209 15.20 6.27 8.58
C ARG A 209 14.02 7.22 8.45
N VAL A 210 13.38 7.53 9.56
CA VAL A 210 12.21 8.41 9.59
C VAL A 210 12.55 9.69 10.32
N TYR A 211 12.23 10.82 9.69
CA TYR A 211 12.38 12.15 10.24
C TYR A 211 11.03 12.87 10.29
N LYS A 212 10.85 13.76 11.25
CA LYS A 212 9.75 14.71 11.33
C LYS A 212 10.18 15.99 10.63
N ALA A 213 9.30 16.63 9.88
CA ALA A 213 9.58 17.93 9.28
C ALA A 213 8.34 18.83 9.23
N ASN A 214 8.57 20.13 9.26
CA ASN A 214 7.54 21.14 9.02
C ASN A 214 7.52 21.57 7.54
N ARG A 215 6.33 21.90 7.05
CA ARG A 215 6.10 22.46 5.71
C ARG A 215 4.99 23.51 5.74
N ILE A 216 5.13 24.57 4.93
CA ILE A 216 4.06 25.55 4.71
C ILE A 216 2.99 24.95 3.78
N ASP A 217 1.72 24.99 4.20
CA ASP A 217 0.58 24.58 3.38
C ASP A 217 0.41 25.51 2.17
N ARG A 218 0.28 24.93 0.97
CA ARG A 218 0.03 25.69 -0.27
C ARG A 218 -1.37 26.31 -0.28
N HIS A 219 -2.35 25.69 0.36
CA HIS A 219 -3.74 26.11 0.35
C HIS A 219 -4.08 27.06 1.50
N LYS A 220 -3.27 27.07 2.56
CA LYS A 220 -3.45 27.92 3.75
C LYS A 220 -2.10 28.50 4.13
N LYS A 221 -1.76 29.66 3.57
CA LYS A 221 -0.43 30.30 3.67
C LYS A 221 0.11 30.50 5.10
N ASP A 222 -0.72 30.33 6.14
CA ASP A 222 -0.33 30.50 7.55
C ASP A 222 -0.38 29.20 8.39
N LYS A 223 -0.60 28.03 7.77
CA LYS A 223 -0.59 26.75 8.50
C LYS A 223 0.65 25.93 8.18
N ASN A 224 1.42 25.66 9.24
CA ASN A 224 2.47 24.65 9.22
C ASN A 224 1.81 23.26 9.30
N ILE A 225 2.13 22.41 8.33
CA ILE A 225 1.81 20.98 8.35
C ILE A 225 3.05 20.22 8.79
N ILE A 226 2.86 19.27 9.71
CA ILE A 226 3.91 18.34 10.13
C ILE A 226 3.78 17.08 9.28
N VAL A 227 4.91 16.60 8.75
CA VAL A 227 4.99 15.40 7.92
C VAL A 227 6.08 14.46 8.43
N ALA A 228 5.95 13.18 8.09
CA ALA A 228 7.02 12.19 8.26
C ALA A 228 7.77 12.00 6.95
N LEU A 229 9.10 12.05 7.00
CA LEU A 229 10.01 11.82 5.89
C LEU A 229 10.64 10.44 6.06
N LYS A 230 10.17 9.44 5.31
CA LYS A 230 10.72 8.08 5.30
C LYS A 230 11.79 7.98 4.20
N PHE A 231 13.04 7.85 4.62
CA PHE A 231 14.18 7.66 3.74
C PHE A 231 14.36 6.17 3.48
N LEU A 232 14.28 5.79 2.20
CA LEU A 232 14.57 4.45 1.76
C LEU A 232 16.07 4.38 1.43
N ASP A 233 16.85 3.67 2.25
CA ASP A 233 18.30 3.62 2.10
C ASP A 233 18.70 2.98 0.74
N ASN A 234 19.80 3.46 0.15
CA ASN A 234 20.28 3.08 -1.19
C ASN A 234 19.32 3.37 -2.36
N SER A 235 18.31 4.22 -2.17
CA SER A 235 17.38 4.63 -3.24
C SER A 235 17.97 5.59 -4.28
N LYS A 236 19.23 6.02 -4.13
CA LYS A 236 19.94 6.81 -5.16
C LYS A 236 19.81 6.20 -6.57
N ASN A 237 19.85 4.87 -6.65
CA ASN A 237 19.41 4.14 -7.84
C ASN A 237 17.99 3.66 -7.59
N VAL A 238 17.02 4.19 -8.33
CA VAL A 238 15.62 3.75 -8.22
C VAL A 238 15.57 2.24 -8.45
N THR A 239 15.26 1.48 -7.39
CA THR A 239 15.16 0.03 -7.46
C THR A 239 13.71 -0.39 -7.71
N LEU A 240 13.52 -1.58 -8.27
CA LEU A 240 12.19 -2.20 -8.33
C LEU A 240 11.53 -2.32 -6.95
N LYS A 241 12.32 -2.52 -5.88
CA LYS A 241 11.81 -2.55 -4.50
C LYS A 241 11.20 -1.20 -4.11
N PHE A 242 11.92 -0.11 -4.35
CA PHE A 242 11.44 1.26 -4.11
C PHE A 242 10.17 1.56 -4.92
N MET A 243 10.18 1.30 -6.22
CA MET A 243 9.03 1.57 -7.10
C MET A 243 7.79 0.76 -6.71
N ASN A 244 7.97 -0.50 -6.31
CA ASN A 244 6.86 -1.33 -5.84
C ASN A 244 6.28 -0.79 -4.52
N GLU A 245 7.13 -0.42 -3.57
CA GLU A 245 6.68 0.14 -2.29
C GLU A 245 5.85 1.42 -2.50
N ILE A 246 6.36 2.40 -3.25
CA ILE A 246 5.63 3.65 -3.48
C ILE A 246 4.34 3.43 -4.29
N THR A 247 4.34 2.50 -5.23
CA THR A 247 3.16 2.21 -6.07
C THR A 247 2.07 1.52 -5.26
N LEU A 248 2.43 0.50 -4.47
CA LEU A 248 1.49 -0.20 -3.59
C LEU A 248 0.95 0.75 -2.53
N HIS A 249 1.83 1.49 -1.85
CA HIS A 249 1.41 2.42 -0.80
C HIS A 249 0.46 3.50 -1.34
N TYR A 250 0.74 4.03 -2.54
CA TYR A 250 -0.17 4.97 -3.19
C TYR A 250 -1.53 4.35 -3.49
N LYS A 251 -1.56 3.18 -4.15
CA LYS A 251 -2.82 2.51 -4.53
C LYS A 251 -3.68 2.16 -3.31
N GLU A 252 -3.06 1.63 -2.26
CA GLU A 252 -3.77 1.19 -1.06
C GLU A 252 -4.12 2.33 -0.10
N GLY A 253 -3.30 3.39 -0.06
CA GLY A 253 -3.49 4.53 0.83
C GLY A 253 -4.37 5.66 0.28
N ALA A 254 -4.54 5.77 -1.03
CA ALA A 254 -5.19 6.93 -1.66
C ALA A 254 -6.67 7.11 -1.27
N ASN A 255 -7.37 6.06 -0.83
CA ASN A 255 -8.80 6.12 -0.50
C ASN A 255 -9.17 5.41 0.82
N ASN A 256 -8.18 5.07 1.66
CA ASN A 256 -8.41 4.31 2.88
C ASN A 256 -7.94 5.08 4.13
N GLY A 257 -8.82 5.18 5.13
CA GLY A 257 -8.51 5.75 6.45
C GLY A 257 -7.67 4.84 7.35
N PHE A 258 -7.38 3.60 6.94
CA PHE A 258 -6.68 2.59 7.74
C PHE A 258 -5.23 2.30 7.28
N ILE A 259 -4.75 2.92 6.19
CA ILE A 259 -3.35 2.89 5.76
C ILE A 259 -2.77 4.30 5.90
N VAL A 260 -1.51 4.44 6.33
CA VAL A 260 -0.90 5.76 6.52
C VAL A 260 -0.89 6.54 5.20
N GLY A 261 -1.31 7.81 5.23
CA GLY A 261 -1.38 8.63 4.03
C GLY A 261 0.01 8.82 3.41
N PHE A 262 0.15 8.50 2.12
CA PHE A 262 1.33 8.81 1.32
C PHE A 262 1.02 9.95 0.37
N TYR A 263 1.65 11.10 0.64
CA TYR A 263 1.29 12.31 -0.05
C TYR A 263 2.26 12.59 -1.20
N ARG A 264 3.57 12.59 -0.94
CA ARG A 264 4.52 13.27 -1.84
C ARG A 264 5.85 12.54 -1.90
N ILE A 265 6.61 12.81 -2.96
CA ILE A 265 7.97 12.29 -3.14
C ILE A 265 8.94 13.49 -3.16
N THR A 266 10.09 13.32 -2.52
CA THR A 266 11.20 14.26 -2.59
C THR A 266 12.53 13.50 -2.71
N GLN A 267 13.63 14.21 -2.90
CA GLN A 267 14.97 13.63 -2.91
C GLN A 267 15.90 14.51 -2.09
N GLU A 268 16.61 13.88 -1.15
CA GLU A 268 17.58 14.58 -0.34
C GLU A 268 18.79 15.01 -1.19
N PRO A 269 19.17 16.30 -1.21
CA PRO A 269 20.23 16.78 -2.09
C PRO A 269 21.61 16.15 -1.83
N LYS A 270 21.90 15.77 -0.58
CA LYS A 270 23.21 15.26 -0.14
C LYS A 270 23.41 13.79 -0.54
N THR A 271 22.51 12.91 -0.10
CA THR A 271 22.63 11.47 -0.39
C THR A 271 22.09 11.09 -1.76
N LYS A 272 21.23 11.94 -2.35
CA LYS A 272 20.42 11.65 -3.54
C LYS A 272 19.42 10.51 -3.34
N ASN A 273 19.18 10.09 -2.10
CA ASN A 273 18.13 9.15 -1.78
C ASN A 273 16.77 9.80 -1.95
N TYR A 274 15.85 9.05 -2.55
CA TYR A 274 14.44 9.42 -2.58
C TYR A 274 13.81 9.20 -1.20
N VAL A 275 12.84 10.05 -0.90
CA VAL A 275 12.19 10.13 0.40
C VAL A 275 10.68 10.18 0.17
N MET A 276 9.97 9.28 0.85
CA MET A 276 8.52 9.30 0.91
C MET A 276 8.07 10.31 1.96
N VAL A 277 7.12 11.16 1.60
CA VAL A 277 6.49 12.13 2.50
C VAL A 277 5.13 11.58 2.91
N LEU A 278 5.05 11.16 4.17
CA LEU A 278 3.93 10.47 4.78
C LEU A 278 3.21 11.38 5.79
N GLU A 279 1.99 10.99 6.13
CA GLU A 279 1.26 11.50 7.28
C GLU A 279 2.06 11.33 8.57
N TYR A 280 2.11 12.39 9.38
CA TYR A 280 2.80 12.35 10.67
C TYR A 280 1.87 11.83 11.76
N ALA A 281 2.24 10.69 12.36
CA ALA A 281 1.56 10.14 13.53
C ALA A 281 2.09 10.79 14.82
N LYS A 282 1.34 11.78 15.33
CA LYS A 282 1.71 12.55 16.52
C LYS A 282 1.99 11.69 17.76
N ASN A 283 1.32 10.56 17.87
CA ASN A 283 1.42 9.63 18.99
C ASN A 283 2.39 8.46 18.72
N GLY A 284 3.14 8.51 17.60
CA GLY A 284 4.10 7.46 17.22
C GLY A 284 3.42 6.15 16.83
N SER A 285 4.10 5.03 17.07
CA SER A 285 3.52 3.70 16.90
C SER A 285 2.53 3.38 18.02
N LEU A 286 1.64 2.41 17.79
CA LEU A 286 0.72 1.91 18.81
C LEU A 286 1.49 1.38 20.02
N ARG A 287 2.67 0.78 19.84
CA ARG A 287 3.56 0.39 20.97
C ARG A 287 3.94 1.59 21.84
N ASN A 288 4.38 2.69 21.22
CA ASN A 288 4.74 3.91 21.95
C ASN A 288 3.52 4.50 22.67
N TYR A 289 2.36 4.44 22.05
CA TYR A 289 1.12 4.91 22.64
C TYR A 289 0.72 4.08 23.87
N LEU A 290 0.84 2.74 23.82
CA LEU A 290 0.54 1.86 24.95
C LEU A 290 1.46 2.10 26.14
N ASP A 291 2.76 2.31 25.92
CA ASP A 291 3.72 2.57 27.02
C ASP A 291 3.32 3.76 27.91
N ILE A 292 2.61 4.73 27.34
CA ILE A 292 2.21 5.99 28.00
C ILE A 292 0.75 5.94 28.46
N ASN A 293 -0.15 5.38 27.65
CA ASN A 293 -1.60 5.56 27.82
C ASN A 293 -2.37 4.30 28.17
N TYR A 294 -1.74 3.12 28.24
CA TYR A 294 -2.45 1.86 28.46
C TYR A 294 -3.38 1.88 29.70
N HIS A 295 -2.93 2.44 30.82
CA HIS A 295 -3.72 2.54 32.05
C HIS A 295 -4.98 3.41 31.93
N LYS A 296 -5.10 4.20 30.85
CA LYS A 296 -6.27 5.03 30.55
C LYS A 296 -7.25 4.36 29.60
N LEU A 297 -6.87 3.22 28.99
CA LEU A 297 -7.67 2.57 27.95
C LEU A 297 -8.70 1.63 28.58
N SER A 298 -9.97 1.92 28.33
CA SER A 298 -11.06 1.00 28.65
C SER A 298 -11.08 -0.18 27.68
N TRP A 299 -11.84 -1.24 28.00
CA TRP A 299 -12.08 -2.33 27.05
C TRP A 299 -12.71 -1.83 25.74
N LYS A 300 -13.57 -0.81 25.81
CA LYS A 300 -14.16 -0.20 24.62
C LYS A 300 -13.10 0.45 23.73
N ASP A 301 -12.13 1.13 24.32
CA ASP A 301 -11.00 1.72 23.57
C ASP A 301 -10.10 0.63 22.97
N LYS A 302 -9.81 -0.42 23.72
CA LYS A 302 -9.04 -1.58 23.22
C LYS A 302 -9.73 -2.23 22.01
N ILE A 303 -11.04 -2.51 22.11
CA ILE A 303 -11.85 -3.05 21.01
C ILE A 303 -11.88 -2.07 19.82
N TYR A 304 -11.90 -0.76 20.09
CA TYR A 304 -11.86 0.26 19.05
C TYR A 304 -10.58 0.18 18.21
N HIS A 305 -9.42 0.10 18.87
CA HIS A 305 -8.12 -0.05 18.20
C HIS A 305 -8.04 -1.35 17.40
N ILE A 306 -8.47 -2.48 18.01
CA ILE A 306 -8.48 -3.79 17.34
C ILE A 306 -9.35 -3.75 16.08
N LEU A 307 -10.52 -3.11 16.12
CA LEU A 307 -11.39 -2.99 14.95
C LEU A 307 -10.73 -2.20 13.81
N ASN A 308 -10.12 -1.06 14.11
CA ASN A 308 -9.47 -0.23 13.09
C ASN A 308 -8.34 -1.01 12.39
N ILE A 309 -7.55 -1.76 13.16
CA ILE A 309 -6.49 -2.61 12.62
C ILE A 309 -7.09 -3.73 11.77
N ALA A 310 -8.17 -4.38 12.23
CA ALA A 310 -8.86 -5.42 11.46
C ALA A 310 -9.38 -4.88 10.11
N CYS A 311 -9.95 -3.68 10.08
CA CYS A 311 -10.36 -3.01 8.84
C CYS A 311 -9.18 -2.74 7.91
N GLY A 312 -8.03 -2.33 8.45
CA GLY A 312 -6.80 -2.16 7.67
C GLY A 312 -6.30 -3.47 7.06
N VAL A 313 -6.27 -4.55 7.85
CA VAL A 313 -5.87 -5.90 7.37
C VAL A 313 -6.85 -6.41 6.31
N LEU A 314 -8.16 -6.24 6.53
CA LEU A 314 -9.21 -6.59 5.57
C LEU A 314 -8.99 -5.89 4.23
N HIS A 315 -8.77 -4.57 4.24
CA HIS A 315 -8.51 -3.80 3.03
C HIS A 315 -7.30 -4.34 2.25
N ILE A 316 -6.19 -4.65 2.96
CA ILE A 316 -5.01 -5.24 2.32
C ILE A 316 -5.36 -6.60 1.68
N HIS A 317 -6.11 -7.44 2.39
CA HIS A 317 -6.48 -8.78 1.94
C HIS A 317 -7.49 -8.77 0.78
N GLU A 318 -8.43 -7.83 0.74
CA GLU A 318 -9.39 -7.65 -0.38
C GLU A 318 -8.70 -7.21 -1.67
N ASN A 319 -7.57 -6.51 -1.57
CA ASN A 319 -6.73 -6.17 -2.72
C ASN A 319 -5.77 -7.31 -3.11
N GLU A 320 -6.00 -8.53 -2.60
CA GLU A 320 -5.18 -9.73 -2.84
C GLU A 320 -3.70 -9.53 -2.45
N LEU A 321 -3.44 -8.70 -1.43
CA LEU A 321 -2.11 -8.47 -0.88
C LEU A 321 -1.93 -9.17 0.48
N ILE A 322 -0.67 -9.42 0.83
CA ILE A 322 -0.23 -9.91 2.15
C ILE A 322 0.79 -8.92 2.69
N HIS A 323 0.65 -8.48 3.95
CA HIS A 323 1.50 -7.48 4.58
C HIS A 323 2.91 -8.01 4.89
N ARG A 324 3.00 -9.22 5.46
CA ARG A 324 4.24 -9.98 5.73
C ARG A 324 5.14 -9.47 6.86
N ASP A 325 4.99 -8.22 7.28
CA ASP A 325 5.68 -7.67 8.46
C ASP A 325 4.70 -6.90 9.37
N LEU A 326 3.54 -7.51 9.61
CA LEU A 326 2.50 -6.91 10.44
C LEU A 326 2.89 -7.07 11.91
N HIS A 327 3.12 -5.97 12.62
CA HIS A 327 3.34 -5.96 14.06
C HIS A 327 2.91 -4.62 14.64
N ILE A 328 2.78 -4.53 15.97
CA ILE A 328 2.25 -3.32 16.63
C ILE A 328 3.07 -2.04 16.35
N GLY A 329 4.36 -2.22 16.06
CA GLY A 329 5.28 -1.13 15.71
C GLY A 329 4.99 -0.53 14.33
N ASN A 330 4.37 -1.30 13.44
CA ASN A 330 3.89 -0.89 12.13
C ASN A 330 2.43 -0.42 12.14
N ILE A 331 1.85 -0.20 13.31
CA ILE A 331 0.57 0.49 13.49
C ILE A 331 0.86 1.90 14.00
N LEU A 332 0.51 2.92 13.23
CA LEU A 332 0.75 4.33 13.55
C LEU A 332 -0.50 5.00 14.11
N MET A 333 -0.30 5.78 15.17
CA MET A 333 -1.36 6.49 15.89
C MET A 333 -1.55 7.91 15.36
N THR A 334 -2.51 8.05 14.45
CA THR A 334 -2.97 9.33 13.91
C THR A 334 -4.27 9.75 14.61
N ASP A 335 -5.29 10.19 13.86
CA ASP A 335 -6.67 10.28 14.37
C ASP A 335 -7.34 8.89 14.44
N PHE A 336 -6.83 7.93 13.67
CA PHE A 336 -7.19 6.51 13.68
C PHE A 336 -5.91 5.65 13.67
N ASP A 337 -6.04 4.36 14.00
CA ASP A 337 -4.98 3.36 13.84
C ASP A 337 -4.76 3.09 12.35
N LYS A 338 -3.53 3.31 11.88
CA LYS A 338 -3.17 3.15 10.47
C LYS A 338 -1.99 2.21 10.29
N ILE A 339 -2.12 1.24 9.40
CA ILE A 339 -1.03 0.34 9.02
C ILE A 339 -0.01 1.11 8.17
N THR A 340 1.27 0.86 8.41
CA THR A 340 2.40 1.41 7.64
C THR A 340 3.33 0.31 7.14
N ASP A 341 4.39 0.71 6.44
CA ASP A 341 5.45 -0.17 5.94
C ASP A 341 5.01 -1.23 4.90
N MET A 342 4.30 -0.75 3.88
CA MET A 342 3.83 -1.56 2.75
C MET A 342 4.98 -2.08 1.84
N GLY A 343 6.25 -1.83 2.17
CA GLY A 343 7.41 -2.15 1.32
C GLY A 343 7.69 -3.65 1.16
N LEU A 344 7.13 -4.47 2.04
CA LEU A 344 7.22 -5.93 1.97
C LEU A 344 5.97 -6.60 1.41
N CYS A 345 4.90 -5.82 1.19
CA CYS A 345 3.65 -6.34 0.64
C CYS A 345 3.86 -7.03 -0.71
N LYS A 346 3.22 -8.18 -0.89
CA LYS A 346 3.23 -8.95 -2.15
C LYS A 346 1.84 -9.47 -2.50
N PRO A 347 1.55 -9.70 -3.80
CA PRO A 347 0.38 -10.43 -4.22
C PRO A 347 0.27 -11.79 -3.53
N ALA A 348 -0.95 -12.24 -3.26
CA ALA A 348 -1.20 -13.51 -2.57
C ALA A 348 -0.72 -14.74 -3.35
N ASP A 349 -0.63 -14.65 -4.68
CA ASP A 349 -0.12 -15.68 -5.59
C ASP A 349 1.41 -15.57 -5.84
N TYR A 350 2.10 -14.69 -5.11
CA TYR A 350 3.53 -14.49 -5.26
C TYR A 350 4.32 -15.74 -4.87
N ASP A 351 4.98 -16.33 -5.86
CA ASP A 351 5.85 -17.49 -5.68
C ASP A 351 7.25 -17.08 -5.21
N ALA A 352 7.52 -17.25 -3.92
CA ALA A 352 8.82 -16.94 -3.33
C ALA A 352 9.93 -17.90 -3.80
N SER A 353 9.60 -19.10 -4.29
CA SER A 353 10.58 -20.10 -4.75
C SER A 353 11.39 -19.65 -5.97
N LYS A 354 10.90 -18.63 -6.69
CA LYS A 354 11.59 -18.01 -7.83
C LYS A 354 12.71 -17.04 -7.42
N ASN A 355 12.85 -16.74 -6.13
CA ASN A 355 13.92 -15.90 -5.59
C ASN A 355 14.79 -16.70 -4.63
N THR A 356 16.10 -16.77 -4.93
CA THR A 356 17.09 -17.69 -4.34
C THR A 356 17.48 -17.45 -2.87
N LYS A 357 16.75 -16.62 -2.13
CA LYS A 357 17.01 -16.36 -0.70
C LYS A 357 15.72 -16.52 0.11
N ASN A 358 15.45 -17.76 0.54
CA ASN A 358 14.41 -18.13 1.51
C ASN A 358 14.74 -17.63 2.92
N SER A 359 14.96 -16.33 3.08
CA SER A 359 15.23 -15.74 4.39
C SER A 359 13.97 -15.06 4.91
N THR A 360 13.46 -15.57 6.03
CA THR A 360 12.31 -14.99 6.73
C THR A 360 12.68 -13.60 7.23
N TYR A 361 11.77 -12.64 7.06
CA TYR A 361 11.98 -11.27 7.53
C TYR A 361 10.80 -10.84 8.39
N GLY A 362 11.09 -10.22 9.53
CA GLY A 362 10.08 -9.64 10.41
C GLY A 362 10.51 -9.65 11.87
N VAL A 363 9.54 -9.52 12.77
CA VAL A 363 9.75 -9.52 14.23
C VAL A 363 9.34 -10.89 14.80
N LEU A 364 10.31 -11.67 15.31
CA LEU A 364 10.15 -13.10 15.67
C LEU A 364 8.81 -13.44 16.39
N PRO A 365 8.40 -12.74 17.46
CA PRO A 365 7.14 -13.03 18.14
C PRO A 365 5.86 -12.97 17.30
N TYR A 366 5.85 -12.22 16.20
CA TYR A 366 4.67 -12.01 15.34
C TYR A 366 4.63 -12.97 14.16
N ILE A 367 5.72 -13.70 13.90
CA ILE A 367 5.83 -14.55 12.72
C ILE A 367 5.15 -15.89 12.99
N ALA A 368 4.24 -16.27 12.09
CA ALA A 368 3.51 -17.53 12.17
C ALA A 368 4.46 -18.74 12.07
N PRO A 369 4.17 -19.86 12.77
CA PRO A 369 5.09 -20.97 12.88
C PRO A 369 5.40 -21.65 11.53
N GLU A 370 4.47 -21.64 10.58
CA GLU A 370 4.71 -22.14 9.22
C GLU A 370 5.72 -21.27 8.44
N ILE A 371 5.73 -19.96 8.69
CA ILE A 371 6.66 -19.00 8.06
C ILE A 371 8.05 -19.11 8.68
N LEU A 372 8.15 -19.37 9.98
CA LEU A 372 9.42 -19.67 10.63
C LEU A 372 10.09 -20.90 10.01
N ARG A 373 9.30 -21.89 9.56
CA ARG A 373 9.77 -23.08 8.84
C ARG A 373 10.10 -22.84 7.36
N GLY A 374 10.01 -21.59 6.88
CA GLY A 374 10.32 -21.24 5.51
C GLY A 374 9.20 -21.53 4.50
N GLN A 375 7.95 -21.74 4.94
CA GLN A 375 6.81 -21.76 4.03
C GLN A 375 6.50 -20.35 3.51
N ASN A 376 5.74 -20.28 2.42
CA ASN A 376 5.33 -19.02 1.82
C ASN A 376 4.36 -18.26 2.72
N TYR A 377 4.48 -16.93 2.71
CA TYR A 377 3.52 -16.04 3.37
C TYR A 377 2.13 -16.20 2.76
N THR A 378 1.12 -16.14 3.62
CA THR A 378 -0.30 -16.21 3.24
C THR A 378 -1.09 -15.13 3.97
N LYS A 379 -2.32 -14.84 3.54
CA LYS A 379 -3.25 -13.99 4.31
C LYS A 379 -3.41 -14.50 5.75
N ALA A 380 -3.46 -15.82 5.95
CA ALA A 380 -3.54 -16.44 7.27
C ALA A 380 -2.30 -16.18 8.15
N SER A 381 -1.11 -15.94 7.57
CA SER A 381 0.08 -15.55 8.33
C SER A 381 0.00 -14.12 8.88
N ASP A 382 -0.65 -13.19 8.16
CA ASP A 382 -0.97 -11.87 8.70
C ASP A 382 -2.02 -11.98 9.82
N ILE A 383 -2.97 -12.93 9.73
CA ILE A 383 -3.96 -13.16 10.80
C ILE A 383 -3.29 -13.65 12.09
N TYR A 384 -2.28 -14.51 11.99
CA TYR A 384 -1.48 -14.89 13.16
C TYR A 384 -0.82 -13.67 13.80
N SER A 385 -0.18 -12.83 12.96
CA SER A 385 0.45 -11.58 13.40
C SER A 385 -0.55 -10.65 14.08
N PHE A 386 -1.76 -10.54 13.53
CA PHE A 386 -2.88 -9.79 14.12
C PHE A 386 -3.30 -10.36 15.48
N GLY A 387 -3.32 -11.68 15.66
CA GLY A 387 -3.57 -12.32 16.96
C GLY A 387 -2.56 -11.91 18.04
N ILE A 388 -1.29 -11.75 17.67
CA ILE A 388 -0.24 -11.24 18.58
C ILE A 388 -0.44 -9.75 18.89
N ILE A 389 -0.89 -8.94 17.92
CA ILE A 389 -1.27 -7.54 18.15
C ILE A 389 -2.46 -7.44 19.11
N MET A 390 -3.47 -8.30 18.97
CA MET A 390 -4.60 -8.35 19.90
C MET A 390 -4.13 -8.67 21.33
N TYR A 391 -3.24 -9.65 21.49
CA TYR A 391 -2.64 -9.98 22.79
C TYR A 391 -1.99 -8.75 23.43
N GLU A 392 -1.18 -8.04 22.67
CA GLU A 392 -0.42 -6.89 23.18
C GLU A 392 -1.31 -5.68 23.48
N MET A 393 -2.35 -5.44 22.67
CA MET A 393 -3.36 -4.42 22.93
C MET A 393 -4.12 -4.67 24.24
N ILE A 394 -4.39 -5.95 24.54
CA ILE A 394 -5.15 -6.34 25.73
C ILE A 394 -4.29 -6.33 26.98
N SER A 395 -3.09 -6.91 26.91
CA SER A 395 -2.17 -7.04 28.05
C SER A 395 -1.38 -5.75 28.32
N GLY A 396 -1.17 -4.92 27.30
CA GLY A 396 -0.27 -3.77 27.34
C GLY A 396 1.20 -4.15 27.28
N LEU A 397 1.55 -5.44 27.24
CA LEU A 397 2.91 -5.96 27.34
C LEU A 397 3.40 -6.53 26.02
N PRO A 398 4.68 -6.31 25.65
CA PRO A 398 5.27 -6.96 24.49
C PRO A 398 5.27 -8.49 24.65
N PRO A 399 5.02 -9.26 23.57
CA PRO A 399 5.03 -10.71 23.61
C PRO A 399 6.43 -11.26 23.91
N TYR A 400 6.50 -12.26 24.79
CA TYR A 400 7.75 -12.97 25.18
C TYR A 400 8.87 -12.06 25.70
N ARG A 401 8.52 -10.94 26.35
CA ARG A 401 9.46 -9.92 26.83
C ARG A 401 10.53 -10.39 27.80
N ASP A 402 10.31 -11.51 28.46
CA ASP A 402 11.14 -12.09 29.51
C ASP A 402 12.14 -13.14 28.98
N VAL A 403 12.14 -13.44 27.68
CA VAL A 403 13.03 -14.42 27.06
C VAL A 403 13.82 -13.86 25.88
N SER A 404 14.93 -14.52 25.53
CA SER A 404 15.70 -14.21 24.33
C SER A 404 14.87 -14.44 23.06
N HIS A 405 15.04 -13.59 22.05
CA HIS A 405 14.41 -13.74 20.74
C HIS A 405 15.34 -14.51 19.80
N ASP A 406 15.61 -15.77 20.13
CA ASP A 406 16.56 -16.64 19.45
C ASP A 406 15.86 -17.86 18.79
N GLU A 407 16.65 -18.84 18.35
CA GLU A 407 16.15 -20.09 17.77
C GLU A 407 15.33 -20.91 18.80
N ASN A 408 15.66 -20.83 20.10
CA ASN A 408 14.90 -21.54 21.13
C ASN A 408 13.47 -21.02 21.23
N LEU A 409 13.27 -19.69 21.16
CA LEU A 409 11.93 -19.13 21.12
C LEU A 409 11.17 -19.58 19.84
N ALA A 410 11.85 -19.60 18.68
CA ALA A 410 11.25 -20.09 17.44
C ALA A 410 10.78 -21.56 17.56
N ILE A 411 11.61 -22.44 18.13
CA ILE A 411 11.27 -23.84 18.41
C ILE A 411 10.03 -23.93 19.31
N LYS A 412 10.01 -23.17 20.42
CA LYS A 412 8.87 -23.17 21.36
C LYS A 412 7.58 -22.69 20.69
N ILE A 413 7.64 -21.66 19.83
CA ILE A 413 6.48 -21.17 19.06
C ILE A 413 5.94 -22.27 18.14
N CYS A 414 6.81 -22.97 17.39
CA CYS A 414 6.43 -24.11 16.56
C CYS A 414 5.81 -25.23 17.41
N GLN A 415 6.31 -25.48 18.62
CA GLN A 415 5.77 -26.49 19.54
C GLN A 415 4.47 -26.08 20.26
N GLY A 416 3.93 -24.89 19.97
CA GLY A 416 2.62 -24.47 20.47
C GLY A 416 2.65 -23.41 21.56
N LEU A 417 3.82 -22.87 21.93
CA LEU A 417 3.90 -21.72 22.84
C LEU A 417 3.18 -20.52 22.20
N ARG A 418 2.33 -19.82 22.96
CA ARG A 418 1.94 -18.44 22.66
C ARG A 418 2.03 -17.52 23.90
N PRO A 419 1.78 -16.21 23.77
CA PRO A 419 1.89 -15.26 24.87
C PRO A 419 0.78 -15.38 25.93
N LYS A 420 1.17 -15.51 27.20
CA LYS A 420 0.25 -15.62 28.35
C LYS A 420 -0.22 -14.24 28.83
N PHE A 421 -1.49 -14.14 29.22
CA PHE A 421 -2.05 -12.93 29.84
C PHE A 421 -1.69 -12.87 31.33
N ASN A 422 -1.55 -11.67 31.88
CA ASN A 422 -1.40 -11.44 33.32
C ASN A 422 -2.66 -10.84 33.96
N ILE A 423 -3.77 -10.87 33.23
CA ILE A 423 -5.06 -10.32 33.61
C ILE A 423 -6.17 -11.29 33.21
N LYS A 424 -7.32 -11.21 33.85
CA LYS A 424 -8.55 -11.84 33.35
C LYS A 424 -8.95 -11.16 32.04
N VAL A 425 -9.16 -11.97 31.01
CA VAL A 425 -9.61 -11.54 29.68
C VAL A 425 -10.99 -12.12 29.40
N PRO A 426 -11.93 -11.35 28.83
CA PRO A 426 -13.22 -11.87 28.39
C PRO A 426 -13.06 -13.06 27.45
N GLN A 427 -13.80 -14.14 27.72
CA GLN A 427 -13.66 -15.41 27.02
C GLN A 427 -13.92 -15.30 25.52
N LEU A 428 -14.86 -14.45 25.09
CA LEU A 428 -15.13 -14.20 23.67
C LEU A 428 -13.90 -13.60 22.95
N ILE A 429 -13.19 -12.69 23.61
CA ILE A 429 -11.97 -12.09 23.06
C ILE A 429 -10.84 -13.12 23.05
N LEU A 430 -10.68 -13.88 24.14
CA LEU A 430 -9.68 -14.93 24.24
C LEU A 430 -9.88 -16.00 23.17
N HIS A 431 -11.12 -16.42 22.93
CA HIS A 431 -11.47 -17.37 21.89
C HIS A 431 -11.09 -16.87 20.48
N LEU A 432 -11.35 -15.60 20.18
CA LEU A 432 -10.95 -15.01 18.89
C LEU A 432 -9.41 -15.01 18.72
N ILE A 433 -8.66 -14.69 19.78
CA ILE A 433 -7.18 -14.75 19.77
C ILE A 433 -6.69 -16.18 19.56
N LYS A 434 -7.27 -17.16 20.26
CA LYS A 434 -6.96 -18.59 20.07
C LYS A 434 -7.09 -18.99 18.60
N ARG A 435 -8.21 -18.62 17.97
CA ARG A 435 -8.46 -18.91 16.55
C ARG A 435 -7.44 -18.24 15.63
N CYS A 436 -7.04 -16.99 15.92
CA CYS A 436 -6.01 -16.30 15.13
C CYS A 436 -4.63 -16.96 15.25
N LEU A 437 -4.32 -17.51 16.43
CA LEU A 437 -3.02 -18.11 16.76
C LEU A 437 -2.92 -19.62 16.50
N ASP A 438 -3.90 -20.22 15.81
CA ASP A 438 -3.89 -21.65 15.47
C ASP A 438 -2.63 -22.00 14.65
N ALA A 439 -1.97 -23.10 15.01
CA ALA A 439 -0.81 -23.61 14.30
C ALA A 439 -1.15 -23.99 12.84
N ASN A 440 -2.36 -24.46 12.58
CA ASN A 440 -2.84 -24.72 11.23
C ASN A 440 -3.43 -23.42 10.62
N PRO A 441 -2.81 -22.85 9.57
CA PRO A 441 -3.30 -21.62 8.94
C PRO A 441 -4.72 -21.73 8.39
N LEU A 442 -5.21 -22.93 8.03
CA LEU A 442 -6.57 -23.12 7.51
C LEU A 442 -7.67 -22.96 8.57
N ASN A 443 -7.32 -23.10 9.85
CA ASN A 443 -8.27 -22.93 10.95
C ASN A 443 -8.41 -21.47 11.39
N ARG A 444 -7.51 -20.60 10.91
CA ARG A 444 -7.53 -19.18 11.27
C ARG A 444 -8.70 -18.48 10.56
N PRO A 445 -9.41 -17.57 11.25
CA PRO A 445 -10.49 -16.80 10.63
C PRO A 445 -9.94 -15.89 9.54
N THR A 446 -10.80 -15.50 8.60
CA THR A 446 -10.44 -14.47 7.61
C THR A 446 -10.49 -13.07 8.24
N ALA A 447 -9.81 -12.09 7.63
CA ALA A 447 -9.88 -10.70 8.08
C ALA A 447 -11.34 -10.17 8.08
N ASN A 448 -12.14 -10.59 7.09
CA ASN A 448 -13.56 -10.23 6.99
C ASN A 448 -14.38 -10.78 8.16
N GLU A 449 -14.13 -12.05 8.53
CA GLU A 449 -14.80 -12.68 9.67
C GLU A 449 -14.44 -11.98 10.98
N ILE A 450 -13.15 -11.69 11.20
CA ILE A 450 -12.67 -10.95 12.38
C ILE A 450 -13.35 -9.58 12.49
N GLN A 451 -13.33 -8.82 11.39
CA GLN A 451 -13.94 -7.49 11.34
C GLN A 451 -15.44 -7.56 11.66
N SER A 452 -16.15 -8.54 11.09
CA SER A 452 -17.59 -8.72 11.33
C SER A 452 -17.90 -9.04 12.79
N ILE A 453 -17.12 -9.92 13.43
CA ILE A 453 -17.27 -10.26 14.85
C ILE A 453 -17.09 -9.00 15.72
N ILE A 454 -16.03 -8.23 15.48
CA ILE A 454 -15.72 -7.06 16.30
C ILE A 454 -16.70 -5.91 16.05
N GLU A 455 -17.22 -5.75 14.83
CA GLU A 455 -18.28 -4.78 14.53
C GLU A 455 -19.57 -5.08 15.29
N ILE A 456 -19.94 -6.36 15.42
CA ILE A 456 -21.09 -6.77 16.25
C ILE A 456 -20.88 -6.30 17.68
N TRP A 457 -19.73 -6.64 18.29
CA TRP A 457 -19.39 -6.26 19.67
C TRP A 457 -19.46 -4.75 19.91
N ARG A 458 -19.21 -3.94 18.89
CA ARG A 458 -19.12 -2.49 19.01
C ARG A 458 -20.41 -1.74 18.67
N TYR A 459 -21.12 -2.16 17.63
CA TYR A 459 -22.23 -1.39 17.06
C TYR A 459 -23.60 -2.03 17.26
N LYS A 460 -23.67 -3.28 17.74
CA LYS A 460 -24.94 -3.98 18.00
C LYS A 460 -25.09 -4.27 19.51
N PRO A 461 -25.47 -3.28 20.32
CA PRO A 461 -25.53 -3.43 21.78
C PRO A 461 -26.58 -4.46 22.25
N SER A 462 -27.64 -4.68 21.47
CA SER A 462 -28.70 -5.65 21.78
C SER A 462 -28.44 -7.06 21.24
N ASP A 463 -27.29 -7.29 20.59
CA ASP A 463 -26.89 -8.62 20.14
C ASP A 463 -26.51 -9.50 21.34
N GLU A 464 -26.80 -10.79 21.25
CA GLU A 464 -26.51 -11.76 22.30
C GLU A 464 -25.01 -11.82 22.61
N GLN A 465 -24.15 -11.83 21.58
CA GLN A 465 -22.70 -11.87 21.77
C GLN A 465 -22.18 -10.59 22.42
N THR A 466 -22.74 -9.44 22.03
CA THR A 466 -22.35 -8.14 22.62
C THR A 466 -22.76 -8.05 24.07
N THR A 467 -23.96 -8.53 24.42
CA THR A 467 -24.46 -8.56 25.79
C THR A 467 -23.59 -9.46 26.66
N GLU A 468 -23.25 -10.65 26.16
CA GLU A 468 -22.38 -11.59 26.85
C GLU A 468 -20.95 -11.04 27.01
N LEU A 469 -20.39 -10.41 25.97
CA LEU A 469 -19.09 -9.75 26.05
C LEU A 469 -19.08 -8.65 27.11
N GLN A 470 -20.11 -7.80 27.17
CA GLN A 470 -20.22 -6.75 28.18
C GLN A 470 -20.31 -7.33 29.60
N ARG A 471 -20.99 -8.46 29.78
CA ARG A 471 -21.02 -9.18 31.05
C ARG A 471 -19.63 -9.67 31.45
N GLN A 472 -18.92 -10.33 30.54
CA GLN A 472 -17.55 -10.83 30.75
C GLN A 472 -16.54 -9.69 30.99
N ILE A 473 -16.72 -8.53 30.35
CA ILE A 473 -15.88 -7.34 30.58
C ILE A 473 -16.02 -6.85 32.02
N LYS A 474 -17.24 -6.72 32.53
CA LYS A 474 -17.47 -6.27 33.92
C LYS A 474 -16.83 -7.21 34.93
N GLU A 475 -17.02 -8.51 34.72
CA GLU A 475 -16.41 -9.56 35.56
C GLU A 475 -14.87 -9.48 35.54
N ALA A 476 -14.27 -9.31 34.35
CA ALA A 476 -12.83 -9.15 34.21
C ALA A 476 -12.32 -7.87 34.89
N GLU A 477 -13.02 -6.74 34.76
CA GLU A 477 -12.67 -5.48 35.41
C GLU A 477 -12.70 -5.60 36.94
N GLU A 478 -13.73 -6.22 37.52
CA GLU A 478 -13.84 -6.46 38.96
C GLU A 478 -12.67 -7.29 39.50
N ILE A 479 -12.35 -8.40 38.83
CA ILE A 479 -11.24 -9.29 39.23
C ILE A 479 -9.89 -8.57 39.12
N ASN A 480 -9.64 -7.92 37.99
CA ASN A 480 -8.36 -7.26 37.72
C ASN A 480 -8.12 -6.08 38.67
N ASN A 481 -9.15 -5.29 38.98
CA ASN A 481 -9.05 -4.18 39.93
C ASN A 481 -8.76 -4.66 41.36
N ASN A 482 -9.37 -5.78 41.77
CA ASN A 482 -9.12 -6.37 43.09
C ASN A 482 -7.67 -6.87 43.21
N SER A 483 -7.10 -7.44 42.13
CA SER A 483 -5.70 -7.92 42.13
C SER A 483 -4.66 -6.79 42.17
N LEU A 484 -5.02 -5.57 41.77
CA LEU A 484 -4.13 -4.40 41.74
C LEU A 484 -4.04 -3.64 43.10
N THR A 485 -4.84 -4.03 44.10
CA THR A 485 -4.85 -3.34 45.41
C THR A 485 -3.71 -3.73 46.35
N CYS A 486 -2.79 -4.61 45.95
CA CYS A 486 -1.52 -4.87 46.64
C CYS A 486 -0.34 -4.33 45.81
N ASN A 487 0.01 -3.05 46.02
CA ASN A 487 1.37 -2.45 46.03
C ASN A 487 1.39 -1.00 45.46
N GLU A 488 1.47 -0.06 46.40
CA GLU A 488 2.02 1.31 46.34
C GLU A 488 1.44 2.39 45.38
N PRO A 489 1.46 3.67 45.78
CA PRO A 489 0.86 4.77 45.03
C PRO A 489 1.73 5.17 43.83
N THR A 490 1.27 4.85 42.62
CA THR A 490 1.98 5.09 41.36
C THR A 490 2.01 6.57 40.96
N THR A 491 3.06 7.28 41.38
CA THR A 491 3.38 8.63 40.87
C THR A 491 4.30 8.64 39.64
N HIS A 492 4.51 7.49 38.97
CA HIS A 492 5.23 7.44 37.68
C HIS A 492 4.39 6.75 36.59
N LEU A 493 3.88 7.57 35.67
CA LEU A 493 2.92 7.34 34.58
C LEU A 493 3.42 6.49 33.39
N ARG A 494 4.38 5.57 33.57
CA ARG A 494 4.89 4.69 32.48
C ARG A 494 4.76 3.24 32.91
N LEU A 495 4.30 2.37 32.01
CA LEU A 495 4.41 0.92 32.19
C LEU A 495 5.90 0.58 32.33
N SER A 496 6.39 0.40 33.56
CA SER A 496 7.77 -0.02 33.81
C SER A 496 7.83 -1.53 33.71
N TYR A 497 8.29 -2.03 32.57
CA TYR A 497 8.54 -3.44 32.36
C TYR A 497 9.96 -3.62 31.82
N GLU A 498 10.71 -4.54 32.42
CA GLU A 498 12.04 -4.90 31.91
C GLU A 498 11.92 -5.82 30.71
N THR A 499 12.87 -5.76 29.78
CA THR A 499 12.91 -6.70 28.66
C THR A 499 14.20 -7.49 28.77
N HIS A 500 14.16 -8.76 28.40
CA HIS A 500 15.37 -9.55 28.25
C HIS A 500 16.31 -8.81 27.29
N SER A 501 17.59 -8.74 27.62
CA SER A 501 18.57 -7.95 26.86
C SER A 501 18.70 -8.38 25.40
N GLU A 502 18.37 -9.65 25.12
CA GLU A 502 18.35 -10.25 23.78
C GLU A 502 16.95 -10.29 23.13
N ALA A 503 15.94 -9.67 23.75
CA ALA A 503 14.62 -9.51 23.13
C ALA A 503 14.67 -8.39 22.07
N ILE A 504 14.35 -8.73 20.82
CA ILE A 504 14.40 -7.81 19.67
C ILE A 504 13.02 -7.64 19.07
N TYR A 505 12.50 -6.40 19.12
CA TYR A 505 11.17 -6.01 18.61
C TYR A 505 11.22 -5.19 17.31
N THR A 506 12.37 -5.16 16.65
CA THR A 506 12.55 -4.53 15.34
C THR A 506 12.71 -5.58 14.26
N SER A 507 12.13 -5.34 13.08
CA SER A 507 12.19 -6.28 11.97
C SER A 507 13.62 -6.56 11.52
N ARG A 508 13.94 -7.84 11.31
CA ARG A 508 15.26 -8.29 10.88
C ARG A 508 15.16 -9.57 10.05
N LEU A 509 16.26 -9.91 9.40
CA LEU A 509 16.41 -11.20 8.77
C LEU A 509 16.53 -12.30 9.84
N LEU A 510 15.76 -13.37 9.67
CA LEU A 510 15.75 -14.55 10.52
C LEU A 510 16.06 -15.76 9.63
N ASN A 511 16.99 -16.58 10.08
CA ASN A 511 17.41 -17.77 9.36
C ASN A 511 17.54 -18.92 10.36
N PHE A 512 16.48 -19.70 10.48
CA PHE A 512 16.43 -20.89 11.32
C PHE A 512 16.35 -22.11 10.42
N ASN A 513 17.07 -23.17 10.78
CA ASN A 513 17.06 -24.41 10.02
C ASN A 513 16.40 -25.50 10.87
N ASN A 514 15.64 -26.40 10.25
CA ASN A 514 15.16 -27.63 10.90
C ASN A 514 14.28 -27.42 12.15
N LEU A 515 13.44 -26.37 12.18
CA LEU A 515 12.43 -26.19 13.24
C LEU A 515 11.44 -27.39 13.29
N PRO A 516 10.78 -27.67 14.43
CA PRO A 516 9.79 -28.75 14.56
C PRO A 516 8.47 -28.43 13.85
N GLU A 517 7.64 -29.44 13.57
CA GLU A 517 6.33 -29.21 12.94
C GLU A 517 5.41 -28.38 13.83
N PRO A 518 4.65 -27.43 13.26
CA PRO A 518 3.75 -26.59 14.05
C PRO A 518 2.64 -27.42 14.67
N LYS A 519 2.47 -27.31 15.98
CA LYS A 519 1.33 -27.88 16.69
C LYS A 519 0.64 -26.87 17.59
N ASN A 520 -0.62 -27.11 17.86
CA ASN A 520 -1.30 -26.43 18.96
C ASN A 520 -0.85 -27.09 20.27
N SER A 521 -0.69 -26.31 21.33
CA SER A 521 -0.43 -26.85 22.66
C SER A 521 -1.77 -27.25 23.28
N ASP A 522 -1.83 -28.46 23.84
CA ASP A 522 -3.02 -29.03 24.49
C ASP A 522 -3.47 -28.17 25.70
N ASP A 523 -2.54 -27.48 26.35
CA ASP A 523 -2.72 -26.75 27.62
C ASP A 523 -2.63 -25.22 27.47
N TYR A 524 -2.78 -24.70 26.25
CA TYR A 524 -2.37 -23.32 26.02
C TYR A 524 -3.22 -22.27 26.78
N TYR A 525 -4.47 -22.61 27.14
CA TYR A 525 -5.34 -21.73 27.92
C TYR A 525 -6.41 -22.46 28.76
N GLU A 526 -6.35 -23.79 28.94
CA GLU A 526 -7.33 -24.51 29.79
C GLU A 526 -7.33 -23.96 31.23
N HIS A 527 -6.21 -23.41 31.68
CA HIS A 527 -6.11 -22.75 32.97
C HIS A 527 -6.96 -21.49 33.14
N TYR A 528 -7.31 -20.74 32.08
CA TYR A 528 -8.02 -19.45 32.19
C TYR A 528 -9.55 -19.55 32.35
N ASP A 529 -10.10 -20.71 32.01
CA ASP A 529 -11.51 -21.05 32.24
C ASP A 529 -11.78 -21.38 33.71
N ASN A 530 -10.75 -21.79 34.47
CA ASN A 530 -10.87 -22.27 35.85
C ASN A 530 -10.28 -21.34 36.93
N ILE A 531 -9.80 -20.13 36.61
CA ILE A 531 -9.19 -19.22 37.60
C ILE A 531 -10.26 -18.63 38.53
N THR A 532 -10.58 -19.41 39.56
CA THR A 532 -11.07 -18.94 40.85
C THR A 532 -9.87 -18.38 41.61
N SER A 533 -9.65 -17.06 41.50
CA SER A 533 -9.05 -16.10 42.47
C SER A 533 -7.85 -16.44 43.40
N THR A 534 -7.26 -17.64 43.44
CA THR A 534 -6.44 -18.06 44.61
C THR A 534 -5.01 -18.54 44.33
N GLU A 535 -4.58 -18.69 43.07
CA GLU A 535 -3.22 -19.20 42.76
C GLU A 535 -2.34 -18.18 42.01
N TYR A 536 -2.51 -16.88 42.26
CA TYR A 536 -1.73 -15.85 41.56
C TYR A 536 -0.46 -15.38 42.30
N SER A 537 0.07 -16.16 43.26
CA SER A 537 1.25 -15.73 44.04
C SER A 537 2.42 -16.70 44.16
N GLU A 538 2.39 -17.94 43.65
CA GLU A 538 3.49 -18.89 43.94
C GLU A 538 4.13 -19.66 42.76
N SER A 539 3.77 -19.44 41.49
CA SER A 539 4.42 -20.15 40.36
C SER A 539 5.09 -19.23 39.33
N LEU A 540 6.07 -18.45 39.79
CA LEU A 540 7.07 -17.78 38.92
C LEU A 540 8.49 -18.34 39.10
N GLN A 541 8.61 -19.60 39.50
CA GLN A 541 9.83 -20.39 39.32
C GLN A 541 9.48 -21.63 38.51
N ILE A 542 9.59 -21.54 37.18
CA ILE A 542 9.73 -22.73 36.35
C ILE A 542 11.20 -23.12 36.43
N ASP A 543 11.44 -24.24 37.10
CA ASP A 543 12.73 -24.90 37.20
C ASP A 543 13.24 -25.29 35.80
N VAL A 544 14.41 -24.78 35.41
CA VAL A 544 14.98 -24.91 34.06
C VAL A 544 15.71 -26.26 33.87
N SER A 545 15.74 -27.12 34.88
CA SER A 545 16.42 -28.43 34.79
C SER A 545 15.45 -29.59 34.81
N GLN A 546 14.82 -29.90 33.68
CA GLN A 546 14.38 -31.27 33.37
C GLN A 546 13.98 -31.43 31.90
N SER A 547 14.99 -31.65 31.06
CA SER A 547 14.84 -32.50 29.88
C SER A 547 16.08 -33.36 29.78
N ASN A 548 15.90 -34.66 30.00
CA ASN A 548 16.92 -35.69 29.99
C ASN A 548 17.79 -35.61 28.72
N ILE A 549 19.09 -35.43 28.93
CA ILE A 549 20.12 -35.73 27.94
C ILE A 549 20.13 -37.26 27.80
N ILE A 550 19.77 -37.75 26.61
CA ILE A 550 20.15 -39.10 26.18
C ILE A 550 21.57 -38.95 25.66
N GLU A 551 22.54 -39.14 26.54
CA GLU A 551 23.90 -39.50 26.16
C GLU A 551 23.96 -41.02 26.12
N ASP A 552 24.21 -41.59 24.94
CA ASP A 552 24.76 -42.93 24.82
C ASP A 552 25.79 -42.93 23.68
N ASP A 553 27.05 -42.93 24.14
CA ASP A 553 28.22 -43.66 23.66
C ASP A 553 28.55 -43.70 22.16
N GLN A 554 29.60 -42.94 21.80
CA GLN A 554 30.61 -43.43 20.86
C GLN A 554 31.99 -43.43 21.52
N ASN A 555 32.45 -44.65 21.80
CA ASN A 555 33.82 -45.02 22.18
C ASN A 555 34.87 -44.35 21.27
N ILE A 556 35.72 -43.50 21.86
CA ILE A 556 37.00 -43.09 21.28
C ILE A 556 38.05 -44.10 21.77
N ASN A 557 38.49 -44.98 20.88
CA ASN A 557 39.79 -45.64 21.01
C ASN A 557 40.85 -44.69 20.44
N SER A 558 41.65 -44.12 21.33
CA SER A 558 42.96 -43.56 21.02
C SER A 558 43.92 -44.69 20.65
N ASN A 559 44.64 -44.56 19.55
CA ASN A 559 46.03 -44.96 19.47
C ASN A 559 46.76 -44.17 18.38
N ASP A 560 47.90 -43.66 18.82
CA ASP A 560 48.99 -42.98 18.15
C ASP A 560 49.30 -43.45 16.71
N GLU A 561 49.71 -42.53 15.84
CA GLU A 561 51.14 -42.39 15.47
C GLU A 561 51.37 -41.23 14.49
N ALA A 562 52.59 -40.70 14.58
CA ALA A 562 53.07 -39.46 13.99
C ALA A 562 53.54 -39.59 12.54
N GLN A 563 53.87 -38.42 11.96
CA GLN A 563 54.76 -38.18 10.81
C GLN A 563 54.18 -38.40 9.39
N ASN A 564 53.92 -37.32 8.64
CA ASN A 564 54.95 -36.70 7.78
C ASN A 564 54.39 -35.53 6.95
N LEU A 565 55.17 -34.44 6.94
CA LEU A 565 55.17 -33.40 5.92
C LEU A 565 55.97 -33.89 4.72
N GLU A 566 55.47 -33.70 3.49
CA GLU A 566 56.22 -33.33 2.26
C GLU A 566 55.23 -33.18 1.09
N GLN A 567 55.04 -31.96 0.59
CA GLN A 567 55.61 -31.39 -0.64
C GLN A 567 55.10 -31.95 -1.99
N LYS A 568 54.62 -31.01 -2.82
CA LYS A 568 54.45 -31.03 -4.30
C LYS A 568 53.39 -32.03 -4.78
N SER A 569 52.35 -31.64 -5.50
CA SER A 569 52.27 -30.78 -6.69
C SER A 569 50.80 -30.49 -6.99
#